data_AF-A0A814GCV4-F1
#
_entry.id   AF-A0A814GCV4-F1
#
_cell.length_a   1.000
_cell.length_b   1.000
_cell.length_c   1.000
_cell.angle_alpha   90.00
_cell.angle_beta   90.00
_cell.angle_gamma   90.00
#
_symmetry.space_group_name_H-M   'P 1'
#
loop_
_entity.id
_entity.type
_entity.pdbx_description
1 polymer ?
#
loop_
_entity_poly.entity_id
_entity_poly.type
_entity_poly.pdbx_seq_one_letter_code
_entity_poly.pdbx_strand_id
1 'polypeptide(L)'
;MAVNCYTTFSWSIFDYETESTCSPADEYYLDQLFFGVESYDLSAIKSISNEHLRHLCRIRRFFDSEWAAPAKEQQTAYQRACLLGYTDIVQYMLEAGVRVDQLFSSANTLNVERGAFMFACHSGSLATVRLLLQALSRDYIEHYKSRNRRALCSTSFARQHLIPARSEIEVPFSDENGLEAVFPIHFAIARNDLELTHQLVTGANGELDTINDWEPLRHGGFTPLQIACLFNRSLDMIKLLLFFSRVTVNPILQTSKQGTFADQMTTVREVIEYIRPERVAILNAQEQERLKDLEEMQSGRPYQITIKPLSGQTLTLTVNGNTTAEEVGAQIESQWNLPSDRQRLLFSGRSVYTAAYSGFDTSLTLTHYNIKKDSILHIIWRNPK
;
A
#
# COMPACT_ATOMS: atom_id res chain seq x y z
N MET A 1 6.22 27.46 -2.73
CA MET A 1 5.70 28.11 -3.96
C MET A 1 4.90 27.07 -4.70
N ALA A 2 3.57 27.16 -4.63
CA ALA A 2 2.65 26.27 -5.33
C ALA A 2 2.75 26.56 -6.84
N VAL A 3 3.26 25.59 -7.60
CA VAL A 3 3.23 25.66 -9.06
C VAL A 3 1.89 25.06 -9.49
N ASN A 4 0.88 25.92 -9.59
CA ASN A 4 -0.31 25.68 -10.39
C ASN A 4 0.15 25.64 -11.86
N CYS A 5 0.25 24.43 -12.42
CA CYS A 5 0.35 24.22 -13.86
C CYS A 5 -0.88 23.45 -14.34
N TYR A 6 -2.06 24.06 -14.23
CA TYR A 6 -3.25 23.63 -14.96
C TYR A 6 -3.74 24.81 -15.80
N THR A 7 -3.14 25.00 -16.97
CA THR A 7 -3.79 25.70 -18.09
C THR A 7 -2.96 25.53 -19.36
N THR A 8 -3.44 24.68 -20.28
CA THR A 8 -3.82 25.07 -21.64
C THR A 8 -4.54 23.91 -22.31
N PHE A 9 -5.85 24.09 -22.53
CA PHE A 9 -6.71 23.20 -23.28
C PHE A 9 -6.24 23.06 -24.73
N SER A 10 -6.01 21.83 -25.18
CA SER A 10 -5.92 21.46 -26.59
C SER A 10 -6.44 20.03 -26.75
N TRP A 11 -7.74 19.91 -27.04
CA TRP A 11 -8.33 18.64 -27.48
C TRP A 11 -7.77 18.30 -28.86
N SER A 12 -6.80 17.38 -28.93
CA SER A 12 -6.54 16.65 -30.16
C SER A 12 -7.30 15.32 -30.10
N ILE A 13 -8.58 15.37 -30.49
CA ILE A 13 -9.33 14.19 -30.91
C ILE A 13 -8.64 13.71 -32.19
N PHE A 14 -7.85 12.64 -32.12
CA PHE A 14 -7.54 11.80 -33.29
C PHE A 14 -7.21 10.37 -32.85
N ASP A 15 -8.20 9.51 -33.10
CA ASP A 15 -8.25 8.09 -33.48
C ASP A 15 -7.66 6.96 -32.63
N TYR A 16 -8.61 6.17 -32.10
CA TYR A 16 -8.79 4.72 -32.20
C TYR A 16 -7.56 3.81 -32.16
N GLU A 17 -7.21 3.35 -30.97
CA GLU A 17 -6.98 1.91 -30.70
C GLU A 17 -7.42 1.60 -29.25
N THR A 18 -8.73 1.39 -29.05
CA THR A 18 -9.20 0.52 -27.96
C THR A 18 -10.09 -0.54 -28.61
N GLU A 19 -9.81 -1.81 -28.33
CA GLU A 19 -10.61 -2.97 -28.79
C GLU A 19 -12.02 -3.02 -28.12
N SER A 20 -12.62 -1.88 -27.80
CA SER A 20 -14.02 -1.80 -27.39
C SER A 20 -14.70 -0.62 -28.08
N THR A 21 -15.50 -0.90 -29.09
CA THR A 21 -16.36 0.06 -29.76
C THR A 21 -17.28 0.76 -28.75
N CYS A 22 -17.01 2.02 -28.46
CA CYS A 22 -17.88 2.88 -27.65
C CYS A 22 -19.12 3.25 -28.48
N SER A 23 -20.32 3.15 -27.91
CA SER A 23 -21.52 3.62 -28.62
C SER A 23 -21.58 5.16 -28.64
N PRO A 24 -22.24 5.80 -29.62
CA PRO A 24 -22.39 7.26 -29.64
C PRO A 24 -23.05 7.83 -28.37
N ALA A 25 -23.94 7.06 -27.74
CA ALA A 25 -24.55 7.42 -26.47
C ALA A 25 -23.53 7.36 -25.32
N ASP A 26 -22.67 6.34 -25.30
CA ASP A 26 -21.59 6.23 -24.31
C ASP A 26 -20.57 7.37 -24.46
N GLU A 27 -20.30 7.85 -25.67
CA GLU A 27 -19.34 8.94 -25.91
C GLU A 27 -19.76 10.24 -25.22
N TYR A 28 -21.05 10.60 -25.27
CA TYR A 28 -21.59 11.78 -24.56
C TYR A 28 -21.41 11.68 -23.04
N TYR A 29 -21.77 10.54 -22.43
CA TYR A 29 -21.60 10.36 -20.98
C TYR A 29 -20.13 10.20 -20.58
N LEU A 30 -19.28 9.68 -21.47
CA LEU A 30 -17.86 9.62 -21.26
C LEU A 30 -17.24 11.02 -21.27
N ASP A 31 -17.66 11.89 -22.19
CA ASP A 31 -17.28 13.31 -22.18
C ASP A 31 -17.70 14.00 -20.89
N GLN A 32 -18.95 13.80 -20.49
CA GLN A 32 -19.47 14.35 -19.24
C GLN A 32 -18.70 13.85 -18.02
N LEU A 33 -18.35 12.56 -17.99
CA LEU A 33 -17.59 11.95 -16.90
C LEU A 33 -16.18 12.53 -16.81
N PHE A 34 -15.43 12.57 -17.91
CA PHE A 34 -14.08 13.14 -17.91
C PHE A 34 -14.09 14.64 -17.63
N PHE A 35 -15.04 15.38 -18.20
CA PHE A 35 -15.22 16.80 -17.87
C PHE A 35 -15.52 17.00 -16.39
N GLY A 36 -16.42 16.21 -15.80
CA GLY A 36 -16.74 16.26 -14.39
C GLY A 36 -15.52 15.96 -13.51
N VAL A 37 -14.69 14.99 -13.90
CA VAL A 37 -13.43 14.70 -13.20
C VAL A 37 -12.46 15.87 -13.31
N GLU A 38 -12.14 16.38 -14.51
CA GLU A 38 -11.17 17.48 -14.70
C GLU A 38 -11.61 18.79 -14.03
N SER A 39 -12.92 19.05 -13.99
CA SER A 39 -13.49 20.28 -13.41
C SER A 39 -13.85 20.16 -11.92
N TYR A 40 -13.60 19.00 -11.30
CA TYR A 40 -14.01 18.70 -9.93
C TYR A 40 -15.53 18.86 -9.69
N ASP A 41 -16.36 18.54 -10.69
CA ASP A 41 -17.81 18.59 -10.62
C ASP A 41 -18.42 17.22 -10.29
N LEU A 42 -18.49 16.93 -8.99
CA LEU A 42 -19.13 15.71 -8.48
C LEU A 42 -20.64 15.64 -8.83
N SER A 43 -21.30 16.78 -9.01
CA SER A 43 -22.74 16.82 -9.32
C SER A 43 -23.03 16.31 -10.72
N ALA A 44 -22.18 16.66 -11.69
CA ALA A 44 -22.23 16.13 -13.05
C ALA A 44 -22.01 14.61 -13.05
N ILE A 45 -21.05 14.10 -12.27
CA ILE A 45 -20.77 12.66 -12.18
C ILE A 45 -21.96 11.91 -11.54
N LYS A 46 -22.59 12.50 -10.52
CA LYS A 46 -23.78 11.92 -9.86
C LYS A 46 -25.02 11.81 -10.75
N SER A 47 -25.08 12.57 -11.85
CA SER A 47 -26.17 12.45 -12.82
C SER A 47 -26.12 11.15 -13.65
N ILE A 48 -24.95 10.48 -13.66
CA ILE A 48 -24.74 9.21 -14.36
C ILE A 48 -25.14 8.06 -13.43
N SER A 49 -25.91 7.09 -13.94
CA SER A 49 -26.34 5.94 -13.14
C SER A 49 -25.13 5.06 -12.72
N ASN A 50 -25.20 4.41 -11.56
CA ASN A 50 -24.09 3.58 -11.06
C ASN A 50 -23.71 2.43 -12.01
N GLU A 51 -24.67 1.85 -12.72
CA GLU A 51 -24.40 0.82 -13.72
C GLU A 51 -23.62 1.38 -14.90
N HIS A 52 -24.04 2.53 -15.41
CA HIS A 52 -23.38 3.18 -16.54
C HIS A 52 -22.01 3.73 -16.13
N LEU A 53 -21.87 4.29 -14.93
CA LEU A 53 -20.60 4.76 -14.39
C LEU A 53 -19.57 3.63 -14.29
N ARG A 54 -19.98 2.44 -13.84
CA ARG A 54 -19.10 1.25 -13.79
C ARG A 54 -18.61 0.83 -15.18
N HIS A 55 -19.45 0.97 -16.20
CA HIS A 55 -19.10 0.70 -17.59
C HIS A 55 -18.13 1.77 -18.13
N LEU A 56 -18.48 3.05 -18.00
CA LEU A 56 -17.67 4.17 -18.50
C LEU A 56 -16.29 4.25 -17.85
N CYS A 57 -16.18 3.93 -16.54
CA CYS A 57 -14.89 3.88 -15.85
C CYS A 57 -13.96 2.76 -16.36
N ARG A 58 -14.37 1.90 -17.30
CA ARG A 58 -13.50 0.93 -17.98
C ARG A 58 -12.92 1.47 -19.28
N ILE A 59 -13.49 2.55 -19.81
CA ILE A 59 -13.08 3.16 -21.07
C ILE A 59 -11.93 4.15 -20.80
N ARG A 60 -10.92 4.12 -21.67
CA ARG A 60 -9.71 4.92 -21.54
C ARG A 60 -9.72 6.09 -22.52
N ARG A 61 -9.07 7.19 -22.14
CA ARG A 61 -8.71 8.29 -23.04
C ARG A 61 -7.23 8.56 -22.97
N PHE A 62 -6.70 9.11 -24.07
CA PHE A 62 -5.31 9.56 -24.12
C PHE A 62 -5.16 10.93 -23.48
N PHE A 63 -4.16 11.05 -22.61
CA PHE A 63 -3.73 12.29 -21.98
C PHE A 63 -2.24 12.49 -22.22
N ASP A 64 -1.78 13.73 -22.19
CA ASP A 64 -0.35 14.02 -22.18
C ASP A 64 0.26 13.49 -20.87
N SER A 65 1.31 12.67 -21.01
CA SER A 65 1.93 11.99 -19.87
C SER A 65 3.06 12.83 -19.31
N GLU A 66 2.88 13.36 -18.09
CA GLU A 66 3.96 14.03 -17.36
C GLU A 66 5.15 13.10 -17.10
N TRP A 67 4.91 11.79 -17.01
CA TRP A 67 5.93 10.77 -16.72
C TRP A 67 6.82 10.40 -17.92
N ALA A 68 6.44 10.82 -19.14
CA ALA A 68 7.03 10.60 -20.47
C ALA A 68 7.56 9.20 -20.90
N ALA A 69 7.45 8.96 -22.22
CA ALA A 69 7.64 7.72 -22.98
C ALA A 69 6.70 6.55 -22.56
N PRO A 70 5.55 6.37 -23.26
CA PRO A 70 5.05 7.17 -24.39
C PRO A 70 4.64 8.61 -23.99
N ALA A 71 4.68 9.55 -24.94
CA ALA A 71 4.30 10.95 -24.73
C ALA A 71 2.80 11.13 -24.39
N LYS A 72 1.99 10.15 -24.78
CA LYS A 72 0.58 10.04 -24.40
C LYS A 72 0.38 8.80 -23.54
N GLU A 73 -0.41 8.93 -22.48
CA GLU A 73 -0.81 7.84 -21.60
C GLU A 73 -2.32 7.64 -21.68
N GLN A 74 -2.74 6.38 -21.67
CA GLN A 74 -4.15 6.03 -21.53
C GLN A 74 -4.57 6.03 -20.06
N GLN A 75 -5.61 6.78 -19.72
CA GLN A 75 -6.17 6.82 -18.36
C GLN A 75 -7.69 6.62 -18.40
N THR A 76 -8.24 5.86 -17.46
CA THR A 76 -9.68 5.89 -17.16
C THR A 76 -10.03 7.13 -16.35
N ALA A 77 -11.30 7.52 -16.34
CA ALA A 77 -11.77 8.62 -15.48
C ALA A 77 -11.46 8.38 -13.99
N TYR A 78 -11.47 7.10 -13.57
CA TYR A 78 -11.10 6.70 -12.21
C TYR A 78 -9.60 6.90 -11.93
N GLN A 79 -8.72 6.45 -12.83
CA GLN A 79 -7.27 6.69 -12.72
C GLN A 79 -6.95 8.19 -12.70
N ARG A 80 -7.66 8.97 -13.52
CA ARG A 80 -7.51 10.41 -13.60
C ARG A 80 -7.93 11.12 -12.30
N ALA A 81 -9.06 10.73 -11.71
CA ALA A 81 -9.48 11.24 -10.40
C ALA A 81 -8.44 10.91 -9.30
N CYS A 82 -7.81 9.73 -9.35
CA CYS A 82 -6.71 9.38 -8.45
C CYS A 82 -5.45 10.24 -8.67
N LEU A 83 -5.09 10.54 -9.92
CA LEU A 83 -3.96 11.40 -10.27
C LEU A 83 -4.15 12.83 -9.75
N LEU A 84 -5.37 13.36 -9.88
CA LEU A 84 -5.74 14.69 -9.39
C LEU A 84 -5.94 14.74 -7.86
N GLY A 85 -6.01 13.58 -7.20
CA GLY A 85 -6.17 13.49 -5.74
C GLY A 85 -7.59 13.83 -5.25
N TYR A 86 -8.60 13.71 -6.11
CA TYR A 86 -10.00 14.05 -5.84
C TYR A 86 -10.72 12.95 -5.05
N THR A 87 -10.46 12.92 -3.74
CA THR A 87 -10.86 11.82 -2.85
C THR A 87 -12.36 11.54 -2.83
N ASP A 88 -13.20 12.57 -2.85
CA ASP A 88 -14.66 12.46 -2.84
C ASP A 88 -15.22 11.86 -4.15
N ILE A 89 -14.65 12.24 -5.29
CA ILE A 89 -14.96 11.64 -6.59
C ILE A 89 -14.51 10.17 -6.61
N VAL A 90 -13.29 9.88 -6.16
CA VAL A 90 -12.77 8.51 -6.07
C VAL A 90 -13.65 7.66 -5.14
N GLN A 91 -14.05 8.20 -3.98
CA GLN A 91 -14.96 7.55 -3.04
C GLN A 91 -16.29 7.20 -3.69
N TYR A 92 -16.92 8.18 -4.36
CA TYR A 92 -18.19 7.98 -5.04
C TYR A 92 -18.11 6.89 -6.12
N MET A 93 -17.04 6.87 -6.91
CA MET A 93 -16.81 5.83 -7.91
C MET A 93 -16.69 4.44 -7.28
N LEU A 94 -16.01 4.31 -6.13
CA LEU A 94 -15.92 3.04 -5.40
C LEU A 94 -17.27 2.59 -4.83
N GLU A 95 -18.04 3.51 -4.24
CA GLU A 95 -19.39 3.24 -3.74
C GLU A 95 -20.34 2.80 -4.86
N ALA A 96 -20.16 3.34 -6.07
CA ALA A 96 -20.86 2.90 -7.28
C ALA A 96 -20.43 1.51 -7.78
N GLY A 97 -19.38 0.91 -7.20
CA GLY A 97 -18.86 -0.42 -7.52
C GLY A 97 -17.84 -0.43 -8.66
N VAL A 98 -17.16 0.70 -8.92
CA VAL A 98 -15.98 0.73 -9.80
C VAL A 98 -14.89 -0.10 -9.14
N ARG A 99 -14.32 -1.05 -9.89
CA ARG A 99 -13.26 -1.89 -9.35
C ARG A 99 -11.98 -1.08 -9.14
N VAL A 100 -11.31 -1.30 -8.00
CA VAL A 100 -10.01 -0.67 -7.71
C VAL A 100 -8.90 -1.24 -8.61
N ASP A 101 -9.04 -2.51 -9.02
CA ASP A 101 -8.06 -3.30 -9.76
C ASP A 101 -8.23 -3.21 -11.28
N GLN A 102 -8.43 -2.01 -11.82
CA GLN A 102 -8.48 -1.77 -13.27
C GLN A 102 -7.09 -1.90 -13.94
N LEU A 103 -6.39 -2.99 -13.65
CA LEU A 103 -5.13 -3.37 -14.28
C LEU A 103 -5.45 -4.18 -15.54
N PHE A 104 -5.05 -3.69 -16.70
CA PHE A 104 -5.11 -4.48 -17.93
C PHE A 104 -3.70 -4.87 -18.39
N SER A 105 -3.65 -5.85 -19.29
CA SER A 105 -2.43 -6.45 -19.82
C SER A 105 -2.42 -6.19 -21.31
N SER A 106 -1.81 -5.10 -21.74
CA SER A 106 -1.47 -4.95 -23.15
C SER A 106 -0.45 -6.03 -23.54
N ALA A 107 -0.73 -6.73 -24.63
CA ALA A 107 0.16 -7.76 -25.19
C ALA A 107 1.39 -7.18 -25.92
N ASN A 108 1.51 -5.85 -26.04
CA ASN A 108 2.62 -5.19 -26.76
C ASN A 108 3.61 -4.49 -25.81
N THR A 109 4.63 -5.26 -25.42
CA THR A 109 6.08 -4.97 -25.25
C THR A 109 6.67 -3.62 -24.84
N LEU A 110 5.89 -2.59 -24.46
CA LEU A 110 6.36 -1.41 -23.71
C LEU A 110 5.33 -1.06 -22.62
N ASN A 111 4.98 -2.06 -21.81
CA ASN A 111 3.96 -2.01 -20.75
C ASN A 111 4.28 -0.99 -19.64
N VAL A 112 3.99 0.29 -19.91
CA VAL A 112 3.98 1.39 -18.93
C VAL A 112 2.56 1.61 -18.38
N GLU A 113 1.77 0.56 -18.15
CA GLU A 113 0.42 0.73 -17.61
C GLU A 113 0.47 1.04 -16.11
N ARG A 114 0.11 2.28 -15.75
CA ARG A 114 0.13 2.79 -14.36
C ARG A 114 -1.23 2.58 -13.71
N GLY A 115 -1.24 1.94 -12.55
CA GLY A 115 -2.47 1.69 -11.78
C GLY A 115 -2.97 2.94 -11.04
N ALA A 116 -4.27 2.97 -10.71
CA ALA A 116 -4.89 4.04 -9.92
C ALA A 116 -4.17 4.32 -8.59
N PHE A 117 -3.67 3.25 -7.93
CA PHE A 117 -2.89 3.37 -6.70
C PHE A 117 -1.60 4.17 -6.88
N MET A 118 -0.92 3.97 -8.01
CA MET A 118 0.31 4.69 -8.31
C MET A 118 0.06 6.17 -8.57
N PHE A 119 -1.01 6.48 -9.31
CA PHE A 119 -1.45 7.87 -9.50
C PHE A 119 -1.85 8.55 -8.20
N ALA A 120 -2.55 7.85 -7.31
CA ALA A 120 -2.89 8.37 -5.98
C ALA A 120 -1.62 8.70 -5.17
N CYS A 121 -0.61 7.83 -5.19
CA CYS A 121 0.67 8.11 -4.51
C CYS A 121 1.42 9.28 -5.16
N HIS A 122 1.34 9.40 -6.48
CA HIS A 122 1.89 10.56 -7.19
C HIS A 122 1.17 11.85 -6.81
N SER A 123 -0.16 11.85 -6.64
CA SER A 123 -0.91 13.05 -6.23
C SER A 123 -0.48 13.60 -4.86
N GLY A 124 0.07 12.74 -3.98
CA GLY A 124 0.36 13.08 -2.59
C GLY A 124 -0.90 13.16 -1.70
N SER A 125 -2.09 12.86 -2.24
CA SER A 125 -3.34 12.87 -1.48
C SER A 125 -3.41 11.65 -0.56
N LEU A 126 -3.01 11.84 0.69
CA LEU A 126 -3.03 10.81 1.73
C LEU A 126 -4.43 10.21 1.93
N ALA A 127 -5.47 11.04 1.85
CA ALA A 127 -6.86 10.61 1.98
C ALA A 127 -7.24 9.65 0.84
N THR A 128 -6.86 9.97 -0.40
CA THR A 128 -7.06 9.08 -1.56
C THR A 128 -6.28 7.78 -1.39
N VAL A 129 -5.00 7.84 -0.98
CA VAL A 129 -4.18 6.65 -0.76
C VAL A 129 -4.78 5.74 0.33
N ARG A 130 -5.20 6.30 1.46
CA ARG A 130 -5.87 5.55 2.55
C ARG A 130 -7.17 4.91 2.07
N LEU A 131 -7.98 5.66 1.33
CA LEU A 131 -9.23 5.17 0.78
C LEU A 131 -9.01 3.99 -0.18
N LEU A 132 -8.00 4.07 -1.04
CA LEU A 132 -7.60 2.94 -1.88
C LEU A 132 -7.10 1.77 -1.02
N LEU A 133 -6.19 1.99 -0.08
CA LEU A 133 -5.68 0.95 0.82
C LEU A 133 -6.79 0.22 1.60
N GLN A 134 -7.84 0.93 2.02
CA GLN A 134 -9.01 0.35 2.70
C GLN A 134 -9.93 -0.42 1.75
N ALA A 135 -10.13 0.08 0.53
CA ALA A 135 -10.95 -0.59 -0.48
C ALA A 135 -10.28 -1.84 -1.06
N LEU A 136 -8.96 -1.93 -0.95
CA LEU A 136 -8.15 -3.06 -1.43
C LEU A 136 -8.21 -4.22 -0.42
N SER A 137 -8.97 -5.27 -0.77
CA SER A 137 -8.83 -6.56 -0.09
C SER A 137 -7.40 -7.12 -0.23
N ARG A 138 -6.96 -7.93 0.74
CA ARG A 138 -5.61 -8.52 0.87
C ARG A 138 -5.02 -9.04 -0.45
N ASP A 139 -5.88 -9.53 -1.35
CA ASP A 139 -5.53 -10.12 -2.65
C ASP A 139 -4.86 -9.13 -3.62
N TYR A 140 -5.16 -7.83 -3.56
CA TYR A 140 -4.56 -6.85 -4.49
C TYR A 140 -3.17 -6.37 -4.08
N ILE A 141 -2.88 -6.31 -2.77
CA ILE A 141 -1.53 -6.01 -2.29
C ILE A 141 -0.63 -7.22 -2.55
N GLU A 142 -1.14 -8.45 -2.37
CA GLU A 142 -0.48 -9.67 -2.85
C GLU A 142 -0.35 -9.70 -4.40
N HIS A 143 -1.25 -9.06 -5.15
CA HIS A 143 -1.13 -8.90 -6.60
C HIS A 143 0.00 -7.93 -7.01
N TYR A 144 0.28 -6.89 -6.21
CA TYR A 144 1.46 -6.03 -6.37
C TYR A 144 2.77 -6.72 -5.94
N LYS A 145 2.69 -7.71 -5.03
CA LYS A 145 3.83 -8.55 -4.62
C LYS A 145 4.18 -9.64 -5.65
N SER A 146 3.17 -10.28 -6.24
CA SER A 146 3.35 -11.50 -7.08
C SER A 146 3.74 -11.22 -8.53
N ARG A 147 3.54 -10.00 -9.02
CA ARG A 147 4.01 -9.59 -10.35
C ARG A 147 4.72 -8.26 -10.23
N ASN A 148 6.04 -8.30 -10.37
CA ASN A 148 6.95 -7.31 -10.95
C ASN A 148 6.27 -6.12 -11.70
N ARG A 149 5.49 -5.28 -11.01
CA ARG A 149 4.71 -4.16 -11.54
C ARG A 149 5.24 -2.86 -10.97
N ARG A 150 6.52 -2.61 -11.23
CA ARG A 150 7.08 -1.25 -11.32
C ARG A 150 6.31 -0.49 -12.41
N ALA A 151 6.03 0.79 -12.19
CA ALA A 151 5.78 1.63 -13.36
C ALA A 151 7.10 2.05 -13.97
N LEU A 152 7.03 2.45 -15.23
CA LEU A 152 8.14 3.07 -15.92
C LEU A 152 7.87 4.57 -16.07
N CYS A 153 8.90 5.38 -15.92
CA CYS A 153 8.89 6.79 -16.31
C CYS A 153 10.13 7.10 -17.12
N SER A 154 10.16 8.22 -17.81
CA SER A 154 11.39 8.70 -18.42
C SER A 154 12.43 9.09 -17.36
N THR A 155 13.69 9.06 -17.77
CA THR A 155 14.81 9.62 -16.99
C THR A 155 14.58 11.09 -16.64
N SER A 156 13.97 11.87 -17.55
CA SER A 156 13.66 13.28 -17.33
C SER A 156 12.65 13.48 -16.20
N PHE A 157 11.58 12.68 -16.16
CA PHE A 157 10.59 12.75 -15.11
C PHE A 157 11.18 12.37 -13.75
N ALA A 158 11.95 11.28 -13.70
CA ALA A 158 12.63 10.87 -12.47
C ALA A 158 13.54 11.99 -11.93
N ARG A 159 14.30 12.64 -12.82
CA ARG A 159 15.18 13.77 -12.46
C ARG A 159 14.43 15.00 -11.97
N GLN A 160 13.23 15.26 -12.50
CA GLN A 160 12.45 16.43 -12.13
C GLN A 160 11.65 16.24 -10.83
N HIS A 161 11.10 15.04 -10.62
CA HIS A 161 10.11 14.81 -9.56
C HIS A 161 10.58 13.92 -8.42
N LEU A 162 11.60 13.07 -8.65
CA LEU A 162 12.11 12.14 -7.63
C LEU A 162 13.48 12.53 -7.09
N ILE A 163 14.21 13.35 -7.84
CA ILE A 163 15.58 13.75 -7.54
C ILE A 163 15.62 15.26 -7.29
N PRO A 164 16.28 15.76 -6.24
CA PRO A 164 16.40 17.18 -5.97
C PRO A 164 17.08 17.92 -7.13
N ALA A 165 16.53 19.08 -7.50
CA ALA A 165 17.18 19.96 -8.47
C ALA A 165 18.59 20.33 -7.96
N ARG A 166 19.61 20.09 -8.80
CA ARG A 166 21.06 20.31 -8.56
C ARG A 166 21.85 19.19 -7.88
N SER A 167 21.31 17.98 -7.73
CA SER A 167 22.14 16.87 -7.27
C SER A 167 23.02 16.32 -8.40
N GLU A 168 24.35 16.26 -8.20
CA GLU A 168 25.31 15.55 -9.08
C GLU A 168 25.22 14.00 -8.95
N ILE A 169 24.14 13.52 -8.34
CA ILE A 169 23.94 12.12 -7.96
C ILE A 169 23.54 11.33 -9.20
N GLU A 170 24.36 10.34 -9.57
CA GLU A 170 24.03 9.43 -10.66
C GLU A 170 22.84 8.54 -10.29
N VAL A 171 22.01 8.27 -11.29
CA VAL A 171 20.70 7.67 -11.12
C VAL A 171 20.76 6.22 -11.62
N PRO A 172 20.52 5.21 -10.77
CA PRO A 172 20.71 3.80 -11.13
C PRO A 172 19.45 3.17 -11.69
N PHE A 173 18.53 3.96 -12.23
CA PHE A 173 17.22 3.44 -12.61
C PHE A 173 17.23 2.77 -14.01
N SER A 174 18.36 2.80 -14.73
CA SER A 174 18.37 2.51 -16.17
C SER A 174 17.95 1.09 -16.51
N ASP A 175 16.84 0.97 -17.22
CA ASP A 175 16.68 -0.11 -18.18
C ASP A 175 17.32 0.27 -19.53
N GLU A 176 17.56 -0.74 -20.37
CA GLU A 176 18.27 -0.62 -21.65
C GLU A 176 17.55 0.28 -22.69
N ASN A 177 16.43 0.93 -22.32
CA ASN A 177 15.57 1.72 -23.21
C ASN A 177 15.35 3.18 -22.76
N GLY A 178 16.09 3.67 -21.76
CA GLY A 178 15.94 5.04 -21.25
C GLY A 178 14.68 5.27 -20.40
N LEU A 179 14.14 4.19 -19.82
CA LEU A 179 13.06 4.22 -18.85
C LEU A 179 13.58 3.83 -17.45
N GLU A 180 12.94 4.41 -16.44
CA GLU A 180 13.28 4.30 -15.03
C GLU A 180 12.16 3.59 -14.28
N ALA A 181 12.52 2.61 -13.46
CA ALA A 181 11.58 1.92 -12.60
C ALA A 181 11.16 2.80 -11.42
N VAL A 182 9.87 3.15 -11.35
CA VAL A 182 9.29 3.94 -10.26
C VAL A 182 8.26 3.15 -9.48
N PHE A 183 8.26 3.37 -8.19
CA PHE A 183 7.39 2.72 -7.23
C PHE A 183 6.69 3.74 -6.34
N PRO A 184 5.58 3.37 -5.67
CA PRO A 184 4.78 4.31 -4.89
C PRO A 184 5.57 5.05 -3.80
N ILE A 185 6.44 4.34 -3.08
CA ILE A 185 7.24 4.91 -1.98
C ILE A 185 8.24 5.97 -2.44
N HIS A 186 8.68 5.93 -3.70
CA HIS A 186 9.62 6.92 -4.23
C HIS A 186 9.03 8.32 -4.23
N PHE A 187 7.72 8.46 -4.50
CA PHE A 187 7.04 9.76 -4.45
C PHE A 187 6.95 10.32 -3.03
N ALA A 188 6.68 9.45 -2.05
CA ALA A 188 6.62 9.85 -0.65
C ALA A 188 8.00 10.29 -0.15
N ILE A 189 9.04 9.50 -0.47
CA ILE A 189 10.43 9.82 -0.09
C ILE A 189 10.90 11.09 -0.79
N ALA A 190 10.66 11.26 -2.09
CA ALA A 190 11.10 12.45 -2.82
C ALA A 190 10.49 13.74 -2.23
N ARG A 191 9.26 13.69 -1.74
CA ARG A 191 8.56 14.83 -1.12
C ARG A 191 8.82 14.99 0.38
N ASN A 192 9.62 14.10 0.99
CA ASN A 192 9.78 14.01 2.44
C ASN A 192 8.44 13.83 3.19
N ASP A 193 7.48 13.12 2.58
CA ASP A 193 6.17 12.87 3.18
C ASP A 193 6.26 11.68 4.15
N LEU A 194 6.55 11.97 5.41
CA LEU A 194 6.70 10.98 6.48
C LEU A 194 5.41 10.19 6.72
N GLU A 195 4.25 10.85 6.60
CA GLU A 195 2.96 10.22 6.88
C GLU A 195 2.57 9.25 5.76
N LEU A 196 2.71 9.68 4.50
CA LEU A 196 2.50 8.78 3.36
C LEU A 196 3.51 7.64 3.37
N THR A 197 4.78 7.91 3.70
CA THR A 197 5.79 6.84 3.80
C THR A 197 5.40 5.85 4.88
N HIS A 198 5.02 6.29 6.08
CA HIS A 198 4.52 5.41 7.13
C HIS A 198 3.34 4.56 6.64
N GLN A 199 2.36 5.17 5.97
CA GLN A 199 1.17 4.46 5.45
C GLN A 199 1.53 3.43 4.37
N LEU A 200 2.44 3.74 3.46
CA LEU A 200 2.87 2.81 2.41
C LEU A 200 3.66 1.63 2.98
N VAL A 201 4.42 1.90 4.03
CA VAL A 201 5.25 0.91 4.71
C VAL A 201 4.40 -0.02 5.56
N THR A 202 3.47 0.52 6.35
CA THR A 202 2.63 -0.23 7.30
C THR A 202 1.29 -0.70 6.72
N GLY A 203 0.91 -0.21 5.54
CA GLY A 203 -0.35 -0.47 4.87
C GLY A 203 -1.61 -0.04 5.62
N ALA A 204 -2.78 -0.49 5.15
CA ALA A 204 -4.10 -0.06 5.65
C ALA A 204 -4.34 -0.34 7.14
N ASN A 205 -3.75 -1.43 7.66
CA ASN A 205 -4.04 -1.97 8.99
C ASN A 205 -2.85 -1.91 9.96
N GLY A 206 -1.77 -1.21 9.60
CA GLY A 206 -0.57 -1.14 10.44
C GLY A 206 0.32 -2.40 10.43
N GLU A 207 -0.06 -3.44 9.70
CA GLU A 207 0.57 -4.78 9.70
C GLU A 207 1.37 -5.11 8.44
N LEU A 208 1.36 -4.26 7.42
CA LEU A 208 2.07 -4.56 6.19
C LEU A 208 3.57 -4.34 6.40
N ASP A 209 4.33 -5.37 6.06
CA ASP A 209 5.80 -5.43 6.06
C ASP A 209 6.24 -5.29 4.59
N THR A 210 5.85 -4.20 3.93
CA THR A 210 6.02 -4.07 2.47
C THR A 210 7.44 -3.73 2.08
N ILE A 211 8.29 -3.20 2.96
CA ILE A 211 9.65 -2.77 2.62
C ILE A 211 10.58 -3.95 2.35
N ASN A 212 10.41 -5.09 3.04
CA ASN A 212 11.43 -6.14 3.04
C ASN A 212 11.57 -6.88 1.70
N ASP A 213 10.57 -6.82 0.82
CA ASP A 213 10.62 -7.42 -0.52
C ASP A 213 11.06 -6.43 -1.62
N TRP A 214 11.43 -5.19 -1.26
CA TRP A 214 12.10 -4.25 -2.17
C TRP A 214 13.58 -4.58 -2.25
N GLU A 215 13.88 -5.87 -2.37
CA GLU A 215 15.18 -6.29 -2.82
C GLU A 215 15.48 -5.47 -4.07
N PRO A 216 16.66 -4.84 -4.16
CA PRO A 216 17.07 -4.14 -5.37
C PRO A 216 16.88 -5.14 -6.49
N LEU A 217 15.94 -4.82 -7.37
CA LEU A 217 15.49 -5.70 -8.43
C LEU A 217 16.73 -6.30 -9.09
N ARG A 218 16.62 -7.49 -9.66
CA ARG A 218 17.65 -8.20 -10.46
C ARG A 218 18.39 -7.35 -11.52
N HIS A 219 18.01 -6.08 -11.68
CA HIS A 219 18.53 -5.08 -12.60
C HIS A 219 19.34 -3.92 -11.96
N GLY A 220 19.47 -3.82 -10.63
CA GLY A 220 20.48 -2.92 -9.99
C GLY A 220 20.03 -1.50 -9.58
N GLY A 221 18.75 -1.27 -9.32
CA GLY A 221 18.24 0.02 -8.81
C GLY A 221 18.47 0.24 -7.30
N PHE A 222 18.28 1.47 -6.82
CA PHE A 222 18.39 1.78 -5.39
C PHE A 222 17.14 1.39 -4.57
N THR A 223 17.38 0.90 -3.36
CA THR A 223 16.37 0.68 -2.32
C THR A 223 15.79 2.01 -1.82
N PRO A 224 14.58 2.01 -1.23
CA PRO A 224 13.98 3.20 -0.62
C PRO A 224 14.91 3.89 0.39
N LEU A 225 15.65 3.12 1.20
CA LEU A 225 16.62 3.66 2.16
C LEU A 225 17.80 4.36 1.48
N GLN A 226 18.37 3.74 0.44
CA GLN A 226 19.44 4.36 -0.35
C GLN A 226 18.95 5.66 -1.00
N ILE A 227 17.71 5.68 -1.51
CA ILE A 227 17.09 6.88 -2.07
C ILE A 227 16.95 7.97 -0.99
N ALA A 228 16.48 7.62 0.21
CA ALA A 228 16.35 8.57 1.29
C ALA A 228 17.72 9.15 1.73
N CYS A 229 18.74 8.31 1.87
CA CYS A 229 20.10 8.72 2.23
C CYS A 229 20.74 9.64 1.18
N LEU A 230 20.55 9.34 -0.11
CA LEU A 230 21.19 10.08 -1.19
C LEU A 230 20.42 11.37 -1.54
N PHE A 231 19.11 11.27 -1.68
CA PHE A 231 18.29 12.32 -2.29
C PHE A 231 17.51 13.15 -1.28
N ASN A 232 17.01 12.54 -0.21
CA ASN A 232 16.06 13.22 0.67
C ASN A 232 16.73 14.00 1.81
N ARG A 233 17.93 13.60 2.25
CA ARG A 233 18.71 14.22 3.35
C ARG A 233 17.92 14.48 4.65
N SER A 234 16.73 13.92 4.81
CA SER A 234 15.93 13.99 6.04
C SER A 234 16.31 12.84 6.95
N LEU A 235 16.88 13.16 8.11
CA LEU A 235 17.16 12.16 9.13
C LEU A 235 15.89 11.47 9.60
N ASP A 236 14.76 12.16 9.67
CA ASP A 236 13.49 11.58 10.11
C ASP A 236 12.97 10.54 9.13
N MET A 237 13.09 10.79 7.81
CA MET A 237 12.73 9.80 6.78
C MET A 237 13.62 8.57 6.87
N ILE A 238 14.93 8.77 7.06
CA ILE A 238 15.90 7.69 7.19
C ILE A 238 15.63 6.86 8.46
N LYS A 239 15.34 7.52 9.59
CA LYS A 239 14.95 6.85 10.85
C LYS A 239 13.67 6.05 10.68
N LEU A 240 12.67 6.61 10.00
CA LEU A 240 11.41 5.93 9.72
C LEU A 240 11.62 4.68 8.85
N LEU A 241 12.39 4.78 7.77
CA LEU A 241 12.69 3.62 6.92
C LEU A 241 13.54 2.58 7.65
N LEU A 242 14.52 2.99 8.46
CA LEU A 242 15.34 2.09 9.27
C LEU A 242 14.54 1.37 10.35
N PHE A 243 13.50 2.01 10.90
CA PHE A 243 12.60 1.41 11.87
C PHE A 243 11.86 0.20 11.27
N PHE A 244 11.41 0.32 10.02
CA PHE A 244 10.67 -0.73 9.34
C PHE A 244 11.54 -1.70 8.53
N SER A 245 12.77 -1.32 8.18
CA SER A 245 13.71 -2.24 7.52
C SER A 245 14.22 -3.28 8.54
N ARG A 246 13.65 -4.48 8.52
CA ARG A 246 14.16 -5.62 9.31
C ARG A 246 15.43 -6.23 8.72
N VAL A 247 15.78 -5.87 7.49
CA VAL A 247 16.98 -6.33 6.80
C VAL A 247 18.22 -5.75 7.48
N THR A 248 19.21 -6.62 7.70
CA THR A 248 20.57 -6.24 8.12
C THR A 248 21.12 -5.18 7.15
N VAL A 249 21.97 -4.26 7.61
CA VAL A 249 22.54 -3.21 6.73
C VAL A 249 23.35 -3.81 5.57
N ASN A 250 23.81 -5.06 5.71
CA ASN A 250 24.78 -5.69 4.83
C ASN A 250 24.32 -5.96 3.39
N PRO A 251 23.08 -6.44 3.09
CA PRO A 251 22.60 -6.59 1.72
C PRO A 251 22.34 -5.25 1.02
N ILE A 252 22.01 -4.19 1.79
CA ILE A 252 21.79 -2.82 1.28
C ILE A 252 23.08 -2.24 0.69
N LEU A 253 24.25 -2.74 1.07
CA LEU A 253 25.54 -2.25 0.61
C LEU A 253 26.14 -3.03 -0.56
N GLN A 254 25.47 -4.09 -1.04
CA GLN A 254 26.03 -5.05 -2.00
C GLN A 254 25.51 -4.88 -3.45
N THR A 255 24.57 -3.97 -3.71
CA THR A 255 23.64 -4.14 -4.84
C THR A 255 23.80 -3.20 -6.02
N SER A 256 24.97 -2.59 -6.20
CA SER A 256 25.30 -2.01 -7.51
C SER A 256 26.14 -2.99 -8.30
N LYS A 257 25.71 -3.31 -9.53
CA LYS A 257 26.55 -3.99 -10.51
C LYS A 257 27.88 -3.21 -10.59
N GLN A 258 28.97 -3.82 -10.15
CA GLN A 258 30.34 -3.47 -10.55
C GLN A 258 30.82 -2.02 -10.30
N GLY A 259 30.71 -1.50 -9.08
CA GLY A 259 31.56 -0.37 -8.63
C GLY A 259 31.26 1.01 -9.23
N THR A 260 30.22 1.16 -10.04
CA THR A 260 29.87 2.41 -10.74
C THR A 260 29.41 3.53 -9.79
N PHE A 261 28.87 3.18 -8.61
CA PHE A 261 28.33 4.13 -7.63
C PHE A 261 29.07 4.08 -6.27
N ALA A 262 30.37 3.80 -6.28
CA ALA A 262 31.16 3.58 -5.06
C ALA A 262 31.10 4.77 -4.07
N ASP A 263 31.18 6.00 -4.59
CA ASP A 263 31.15 7.21 -3.77
C ASP A 263 29.78 7.42 -3.12
N GLN A 264 28.68 7.24 -3.88
CA GLN A 264 27.31 7.29 -3.35
C GLN A 264 27.09 6.22 -2.28
N MET A 265 27.57 4.99 -2.49
CA MET A 265 27.46 3.93 -1.48
C MET A 265 28.29 4.21 -0.24
N THR A 266 29.41 4.95 -0.36
CA THR A 266 30.19 5.43 0.78
C THR A 266 29.38 6.44 1.59
N THR A 267 28.73 7.42 0.95
CA THR A 267 27.84 8.36 1.63
C THR A 267 26.68 7.65 2.34
N VAL A 268 26.04 6.66 1.71
CA VAL A 268 24.98 5.86 2.35
C VAL A 268 25.51 5.17 3.62
N ARG A 269 26.72 4.59 3.57
CA ARG A 269 27.35 3.96 4.73
C ARG A 269 27.56 4.96 5.85
N GLU A 270 28.19 6.10 5.56
CA GLU A 270 28.47 7.14 6.56
C GLU A 270 27.21 7.64 7.28
N VAL A 271 26.12 7.86 6.53
CA VAL A 271 24.85 8.30 7.11
C VAL A 271 24.24 7.22 8.01
N ILE A 272 24.29 5.95 7.60
CA ILE A 272 23.80 4.84 8.43
C ILE A 272 24.65 4.68 9.69
N GLU A 273 25.98 4.81 9.58
CA GLU A 273 26.91 4.77 10.70
C GLU A 273 26.67 5.90 11.70
N TYR A 274 26.40 7.10 11.20
CA TYR A 274 26.08 8.26 12.02
C TYR A 274 24.83 8.04 12.89
N ILE A 275 23.80 7.38 12.35
CA ILE A 275 22.53 7.10 13.06
C ILE A 275 22.61 5.81 13.90
N ARG A 276 23.67 5.01 13.75
CA ARG A 276 23.81 3.70 14.42
C ARG A 276 23.55 3.75 15.93
N PRO A 277 24.11 4.70 16.73
CA PRO A 277 23.89 4.71 18.18
C PRO A 277 22.41 4.86 18.55
N GLU A 278 21.69 5.76 17.89
CA GLU A 278 20.25 5.97 18.09
C GLU A 278 19.45 4.73 17.67
N ARG A 279 19.82 4.12 16.54
CA ARG A 279 19.16 2.90 16.06
C ARG A 279 19.31 1.75 17.06
N VAL A 280 20.51 1.52 17.57
CA VAL A 280 20.77 0.47 18.58
C VAL A 280 19.96 0.75 19.85
N ALA A 281 19.85 2.01 20.28
CA ALA A 281 19.03 2.39 21.42
C ALA A 281 17.54 2.08 21.21
N ILE A 282 16.99 2.38 20.02
CA ILE A 282 15.59 2.06 19.67
C ILE A 282 15.37 0.55 19.65
N LEU A 283 16.24 -0.20 18.96
CA LEU A 283 16.12 -1.66 18.88
C LEU A 283 16.22 -2.32 20.26
N ASN A 284 17.15 -1.88 21.09
CA ASN A 284 17.28 -2.37 22.46
C ASN A 284 16.05 -2.01 23.32
N ALA A 285 15.51 -0.79 23.18
CA ALA A 285 14.29 -0.39 23.89
C ALA A 285 13.08 -1.25 23.47
N GLN A 286 12.94 -1.54 22.17
CA GLN A 286 11.91 -2.43 21.66
C GLN A 286 12.09 -3.87 22.12
N GLU A 287 13.32 -4.38 22.14
CA GLU A 287 13.61 -5.71 22.65
C GLU A 287 13.30 -5.80 24.14
N GLN A 288 13.65 -4.77 24.93
CA GLN A 288 13.27 -4.68 26.34
C GLN A 288 11.76 -4.62 26.54
N GLU A 289 11.03 -3.86 25.72
CA GLU A 289 9.56 -3.82 25.78
C GLU A 289 8.95 -5.18 25.40
N ARG A 290 9.45 -5.83 24.35
CA ARG A 290 9.03 -7.20 24.00
C ARG A 290 9.33 -8.21 25.10
N LEU A 291 10.48 -8.10 25.76
CA LEU A 291 10.85 -8.97 26.87
C LEU A 291 9.96 -8.71 28.08
N LYS A 292 9.66 -7.45 28.40
CA LYS A 292 8.69 -7.10 29.45
C LYS A 292 7.30 -7.64 29.13
N ASP A 293 6.82 -7.49 27.90
CA ASP A 293 5.54 -8.04 27.47
C ASP A 293 5.54 -9.57 27.60
N LEU A 294 6.62 -10.25 27.20
CA LEU A 294 6.76 -11.69 27.33
C LEU A 294 6.80 -12.12 28.81
N GLU A 295 7.52 -11.40 29.66
CA GLU A 295 7.56 -11.62 31.10
C GLU A 295 6.19 -11.39 31.74
N GLU A 296 5.47 -10.34 31.37
CA GLU A 296 4.11 -10.07 31.84
C GLU A 296 3.14 -11.17 31.39
N MET A 297 3.23 -11.61 30.13
CA MET A 297 2.42 -12.72 29.62
C MET A 297 2.76 -14.04 30.34
N GLN A 298 4.04 -14.31 30.61
CA GLN A 298 4.50 -15.50 31.33
C GLN A 298 4.31 -15.43 32.85
N SER A 299 4.04 -14.24 33.40
CA SER A 299 3.83 -14.03 34.84
C SER A 299 2.59 -14.72 35.41
N GLY A 300 1.75 -15.30 34.53
CA GLY A 300 0.49 -15.94 34.91
C GLY A 300 -0.59 -14.96 35.40
N ARG A 301 -0.33 -13.65 35.34
CA ARG A 301 -1.30 -12.63 35.73
C ARG A 301 -2.48 -12.62 34.76
N PRO A 302 -3.72 -12.54 35.26
CA PRO A 302 -4.89 -12.41 34.42
C PRO A 302 -4.89 -11.03 33.71
N TYR A 303 -5.17 -11.02 32.42
CA TYR A 303 -5.37 -9.84 31.58
C TYR A 303 -6.67 -9.96 30.78
N GLN A 304 -7.11 -8.86 30.17
CA GLN A 304 -8.39 -8.83 29.44
C GLN A 304 -8.18 -8.85 27.93
N ILE A 305 -9.06 -9.57 27.22
CA ILE A 305 -9.18 -9.55 25.76
C ILE A 305 -10.64 -9.26 25.37
N THR A 306 -10.86 -8.68 24.20
CA THR A 306 -12.21 -8.34 23.71
C THR A 306 -12.59 -9.24 22.54
N ILE A 307 -13.77 -9.86 22.61
CA ILE A 307 -14.38 -10.64 21.55
C ILE A 307 -15.45 -9.78 20.85
N LYS A 308 -15.30 -9.60 19.54
CA LYS A 308 -16.20 -8.80 18.71
C LYS A 308 -16.94 -9.67 17.70
N PRO A 309 -18.25 -9.90 17.85
CA PRO A 309 -19.06 -10.57 16.84
C PRO A 309 -19.49 -9.61 15.74
N LEU A 310 -19.93 -10.16 14.60
CA LEU A 310 -20.51 -9.38 13.50
C LEU A 310 -21.83 -8.70 13.90
N SER A 311 -22.52 -9.19 14.94
CA SER A 311 -23.76 -8.63 15.48
C SER A 311 -23.57 -7.40 16.38
N GLY A 312 -22.32 -7.03 16.69
CA GLY A 312 -21.96 -5.76 17.34
C GLY A 312 -21.81 -5.79 18.86
N GLN A 313 -22.44 -6.72 19.60
CA GLN A 313 -22.30 -6.78 21.06
C GLN A 313 -20.97 -7.43 21.46
N THR A 314 -20.04 -6.66 22.04
CA THR A 314 -18.72 -7.15 22.46
C THR A 314 -18.74 -7.87 23.81
N LEU A 315 -17.86 -8.85 23.99
CA LEU A 315 -17.63 -9.56 25.25
C LEU A 315 -16.17 -9.41 25.69
N THR A 316 -15.92 -9.05 26.94
CA THR A 316 -14.57 -8.99 27.49
C THR A 316 -14.30 -10.24 28.31
N LEU A 317 -13.22 -10.94 28.01
CA LEU A 317 -12.80 -12.17 28.70
C LEU A 317 -11.53 -11.92 29.50
N THR A 318 -11.41 -12.59 30.65
CA THR A 318 -10.21 -12.58 31.47
C THR A 318 -9.43 -13.87 31.22
N VAL A 319 -8.20 -13.73 30.74
CA VAL A 319 -7.32 -14.81 30.30
C VAL A 319 -5.93 -14.61 30.90
N ASN A 320 -5.05 -15.60 30.79
CA ASN A 320 -3.63 -15.49 31.16
C ASN A 320 -2.74 -16.00 30.01
N GLY A 321 -1.42 -15.87 30.12
CA GLY A 321 -0.50 -16.28 29.03
C GLY A 321 -0.49 -17.77 28.72
N ASN A 322 -1.00 -18.60 29.63
CA ASN A 322 -1.11 -20.04 29.46
C ASN A 322 -2.50 -20.47 28.96
N THR A 323 -3.45 -19.54 28.86
CA THR A 323 -4.80 -19.84 28.37
C THR A 323 -4.70 -20.31 26.93
N THR A 324 -5.34 -21.42 26.61
CA THR A 324 -5.37 -21.96 25.24
C THR A 324 -6.50 -21.32 24.43
N ALA A 325 -6.38 -21.38 23.10
CA ALA A 325 -7.46 -20.90 22.23
C ALA A 325 -8.77 -21.69 22.42
N GLU A 326 -8.67 -22.95 22.83
CA GLU A 326 -9.81 -23.82 23.17
C GLU A 326 -10.52 -23.38 24.45
N GLU A 327 -9.76 -23.05 25.50
CA GLU A 327 -10.32 -22.49 26.74
C GLU A 327 -11.05 -21.17 26.50
N VAL A 328 -10.56 -20.32 25.60
CA VAL A 328 -11.27 -19.10 25.18
C VAL A 328 -12.60 -19.43 24.50
N GLY A 329 -12.62 -20.42 23.59
CA GLY A 329 -13.86 -20.88 22.96
C GLY A 329 -14.89 -21.39 23.97
N ALA A 330 -14.44 -22.14 24.98
CA ALA A 330 -15.28 -22.61 26.07
C ALA A 330 -15.84 -21.47 26.94
N GLN A 331 -15.03 -20.45 27.24
CA GLN A 331 -15.52 -19.26 27.96
C GLN A 331 -16.60 -18.52 27.17
N ILE A 332 -16.44 -18.43 25.84
CA ILE A 332 -17.43 -17.82 24.95
C ILE A 332 -18.72 -18.64 24.94
N GLU A 333 -18.62 -19.97 24.86
CA GLU A 333 -19.78 -20.85 24.93
C GLU A 333 -20.56 -20.64 26.23
N SER A 334 -19.87 -20.54 27.36
CA SER A 334 -20.51 -20.28 28.65
C SER A 334 -21.19 -18.92 28.75
N GLN A 335 -20.70 -17.88 28.06
CA GLN A 335 -21.23 -16.50 28.18
C GLN A 335 -22.31 -16.19 27.13
N TRP A 336 -22.20 -16.76 25.93
CA TRP A 336 -23.12 -16.50 24.82
C TRP A 336 -23.99 -17.70 24.44
N ASN A 337 -23.85 -18.86 25.09
CA ASN A 337 -24.53 -20.11 24.73
C ASN A 337 -24.32 -20.48 23.25
N LEU A 338 -23.12 -20.21 22.73
CA LEU A 338 -22.74 -20.54 21.36
C LEU A 338 -21.91 -21.84 21.36
N PRO A 339 -22.41 -22.94 20.77
CA PRO A 339 -21.69 -24.21 20.66
C PRO A 339 -20.27 -24.03 20.11
N SER A 340 -19.26 -24.53 20.84
CA SER A 340 -17.83 -24.38 20.49
C SER A 340 -17.49 -24.94 19.10
N ASP A 341 -18.17 -26.00 18.66
CA ASP A 341 -18.03 -26.63 17.33
C ASP A 341 -18.34 -25.68 16.16
N ARG A 342 -19.07 -24.59 16.43
CA ARG A 342 -19.51 -23.59 15.45
C ARG A 342 -18.77 -22.26 15.55
N GLN A 343 -17.83 -22.14 16.49
CA GLN A 343 -17.06 -20.92 16.69
C GLN A 343 -15.80 -20.91 15.81
N ARG A 344 -15.53 -19.75 15.21
CA ARG A 344 -14.25 -19.45 14.57
C ARG A 344 -13.71 -18.15 15.13
N LEU A 345 -12.56 -18.23 15.81
CA LEU A 345 -11.86 -17.06 16.33
C LEU A 345 -10.81 -16.58 15.33
N LEU A 346 -10.81 -15.28 15.09
CA LEU A 346 -9.94 -14.59 14.16
C LEU A 346 -9.16 -13.51 14.90
N PHE A 347 -7.86 -13.48 14.70
CA PHE A 347 -6.97 -12.43 15.19
C PHE A 347 -6.01 -12.04 14.07
N SER A 348 -5.86 -10.75 13.79
CA SER A 348 -5.05 -10.23 12.66
C SER A 348 -5.34 -10.93 11.32
N GLY A 349 -6.62 -11.22 11.06
CA GLY A 349 -7.08 -11.91 9.84
C GLY A 349 -6.64 -13.38 9.72
N ARG A 350 -6.07 -13.99 10.78
CA ARG A 350 -5.73 -15.41 10.87
C ARG A 350 -6.71 -16.15 11.77
N SER A 351 -7.12 -17.34 11.37
CA SER A 351 -7.88 -18.25 12.23
C SER A 351 -6.96 -18.75 13.34
N VAL A 352 -7.26 -18.41 14.59
CA VAL A 352 -6.51 -18.88 15.78
C VAL A 352 -7.19 -20.03 16.48
N TYR A 353 -8.49 -20.24 16.21
CA TYR A 353 -9.26 -21.39 16.66
C TYR A 353 -10.29 -21.78 15.60
N THR A 354 -10.41 -23.09 15.35
CA THR A 354 -11.50 -23.69 14.56
C THR A 354 -11.78 -25.08 15.13
N ALA A 355 -12.90 -25.25 15.80
CA ALA A 355 -13.27 -26.54 16.39
C ALA A 355 -13.53 -27.65 15.35
N ALA A 356 -13.80 -27.30 14.09
CA ALA A 356 -14.31 -28.24 13.08
C ALA A 356 -13.26 -28.92 12.18
N TYR A 357 -11.97 -28.59 12.28
CA TYR A 357 -10.94 -29.23 11.44
C TYR A 357 -9.69 -29.54 12.25
N SER A 358 -9.47 -30.83 12.48
CA SER A 358 -8.39 -31.48 13.23
C SER A 358 -6.99 -31.34 12.61
N GLY A 359 -6.66 -30.17 12.06
CA GLY A 359 -5.37 -29.87 11.44
C GLY A 359 -4.69 -28.61 11.97
N PHE A 360 -5.31 -27.89 12.91
CA PHE A 360 -4.71 -26.75 13.62
C PHE A 360 -4.54 -27.13 15.10
N ASP A 361 -3.36 -26.89 15.67
CA ASP A 361 -3.05 -27.23 17.07
C ASP A 361 -3.93 -26.42 18.04
N THR A 362 -4.97 -27.05 18.58
CA THR A 362 -5.86 -26.49 19.61
C THR A 362 -5.17 -26.33 20.97
N SER A 363 -4.00 -26.96 21.15
CA SER A 363 -3.16 -26.88 22.35
C SER A 363 -2.27 -25.64 22.42
N LEU A 364 -2.33 -24.74 21.43
CA LEU A 364 -1.53 -23.53 21.42
C LEU A 364 -2.11 -22.46 22.34
N THR A 365 -1.24 -21.85 23.15
CA THR A 365 -1.60 -20.77 24.07
C THR A 365 -1.82 -19.45 23.36
N LEU A 366 -2.53 -18.51 23.98
CA LEU A 366 -2.69 -17.14 23.47
C LEU A 366 -1.35 -16.45 23.21
N THR A 367 -0.33 -16.76 24.03
CA THR A 367 1.04 -16.27 23.84
C THR A 367 1.66 -16.75 22.54
N HIS A 368 1.38 -17.98 22.09
CA HIS A 368 1.84 -18.49 20.80
C HIS A 368 1.28 -17.67 19.63
N TYR A 369 0.04 -17.19 19.74
CA TYR A 369 -0.60 -16.34 18.74
C TYR A 369 -0.28 -14.84 18.90
N ASN A 370 0.61 -14.48 19.84
CA ASN A 370 0.93 -13.09 20.18
C ASN A 370 -0.33 -12.26 20.54
N ILE A 371 -1.33 -12.89 21.16
CA ILE A 371 -2.54 -12.24 21.66
C ILE A 371 -2.22 -11.66 23.03
N LYS A 372 -2.27 -10.34 23.15
CA LYS A 372 -1.88 -9.57 24.35
C LYS A 372 -3.09 -8.99 25.07
N LYS A 373 -2.84 -8.35 26.22
CA LYS A 373 -3.81 -7.47 26.88
C LYS A 373 -4.44 -6.50 25.88
N ASP A 374 -5.75 -6.31 26.01
CA ASP A 374 -6.59 -5.41 25.21
C ASP A 374 -6.69 -5.80 23.72
N SER A 375 -6.21 -6.99 23.34
CA SER A 375 -6.38 -7.52 21.98
C SER A 375 -7.85 -7.73 21.64
N ILE A 376 -8.20 -7.46 20.38
CA ILE A 376 -9.55 -7.66 19.85
C ILE A 376 -9.55 -8.90 18.94
N LEU A 377 -10.29 -9.92 19.33
CA LEU A 377 -10.55 -11.10 18.53
C LEU A 377 -11.93 -10.98 17.89
N HIS A 378 -12.02 -11.34 16.62
CA HIS A 378 -13.30 -11.43 15.94
C HIS A 378 -13.84 -12.86 16.02
N ILE A 379 -15.12 -13.00 16.34
CA ILE A 379 -15.81 -14.29 16.27
C ILE A 379 -16.74 -14.34 15.06
N ILE A 380 -16.69 -15.46 14.35
CA ILE A 380 -17.70 -15.82 13.35
C ILE A 380 -18.35 -17.13 13.80
N TRP A 381 -19.68 -17.14 13.75
CA TRP A 381 -20.48 -18.32 14.03
C TRP A 381 -21.16 -18.79 12.74
N ARG A 382 -21.24 -20.10 12.54
CA ARG A 382 -21.95 -20.70 11.40
C ARG A 382 -23.27 -21.31 11.86
N ASN A 383 -24.38 -20.83 11.32
CA ASN A 383 -25.66 -21.52 11.42
C ASN A 383 -25.58 -22.86 10.64
N PRO A 384 -26.16 -23.96 11.16
CA PRO A 384 -26.37 -25.14 10.36
C PRO A 384 -27.26 -24.78 9.15
N LYS A 385 -26.88 -25.28 7.98
CA LYS A 385 -27.72 -25.23 6.77
C LYS A 385 -28.91 -26.17 6.92
#